data_AF-A0AAU6CZH4-F1
#
_entry.id   AF-A0AAU6CZH4-F1
#
_cell.length_a   1.000
_cell.length_b   1.000
_cell.length_c   1.000
_cell.angle_alpha   90.00
_cell.angle_beta   90.00
_cell.angle_gamma   90.00
#
_symmetry.space_group_name_H-M   'P 1'
#
loop_
_entity.id
_entity.type
_entity.pdbx_description
1 polymer ?
#
loop_
_entity_poly.entity_id
_entity_poly.type
_entity_poly.pdbx_seq_one_letter_code
_entity_poly.pdbx_strand_id
1 'polypeptide(L)'
;MQIHRSRHERGFTVLPNTLLQDRRLSYTARGLLADLLSRPDGWREDGRHMADTSPHGRLTVAKALRELTAAGYYRAPPGRHFRQRKSRVRHPAAPSGSHPSGIR
;
A
#
# COMPACT_ATOMS: atom_id res chain seq x y z
N MET A 1 -28.45 -5.39 -6.95
CA MET A 1 -27.48 -5.11 -5.85
C MET A 1 -28.21 -4.31 -4.79
N GLN A 2 -28.32 -4.83 -3.56
CA GLN A 2 -28.97 -4.15 -2.43
C GLN A 2 -27.88 -3.75 -1.42
N ILE A 3 -27.91 -2.50 -0.95
CA ILE A 3 -26.96 -1.97 0.02
C ILE A 3 -27.72 -1.68 1.31
N HIS A 4 -27.30 -2.28 2.41
CA HIS A 4 -27.86 -2.03 3.73
C HIS A 4 -27.24 -0.77 4.33
N ARG A 5 -28.07 0.20 4.71
CA ARG A 5 -27.64 1.43 5.37
C ARG A 5 -28.00 1.36 6.85
N SER A 6 -26.97 1.32 7.69
CA SER A 6 -27.13 1.37 9.13
C SER A 6 -26.74 2.76 9.64
N ARG A 7 -27.61 3.36 10.45
CA ARG A 7 -27.28 4.59 11.17
C ARG A 7 -26.43 4.22 12.37
N HIS A 8 -25.22 4.77 12.43
CA HIS A 8 -24.32 4.60 13.57
C HIS A 8 -24.43 5.82 14.47
N GLU A 9 -24.55 5.61 15.79
CA GLU A 9 -24.67 6.72 16.75
C GLU A 9 -23.31 7.26 17.20
N ARG A 10 -22.26 6.43 17.16
CA ARG A 10 -20.89 6.77 17.56
C ARG A 10 -19.87 5.98 16.73
N GLY A 11 -18.60 6.41 16.78
CA GLY A 11 -17.48 5.68 16.15
C GLY A 11 -17.51 5.70 14.62
N PHE A 12 -17.97 6.80 14.02
CA PHE A 12 -18.02 6.98 12.57
C PHE A 12 -17.22 8.22 12.15
N THR A 13 -16.77 8.20 10.90
CA THR A 13 -16.07 9.33 10.28
C THR A 13 -16.94 9.87 9.15
N VAL A 14 -17.21 11.17 9.17
CA VAL A 14 -17.95 11.85 8.09
C VAL A 14 -16.96 12.19 6.99
N LEU A 15 -17.14 11.57 5.82
CA LEU A 15 -16.30 11.79 4.65
C LEU A 15 -17.13 12.41 3.52
N PRO A 16 -16.63 13.42 2.81
CA PRO A 16 -17.30 13.96 1.64
C PRO A 16 -17.50 12.89 0.55
N ASN A 17 -18.67 12.90 -0.10
CA ASN A 17 -18.93 11.98 -1.21
C ASN A 17 -17.95 12.17 -2.37
N THR A 18 -17.47 13.40 -2.60
CA THR A 18 -16.47 13.70 -3.63
C THR A 18 -15.18 12.90 -3.42
N LEU A 19 -14.74 12.72 -2.17
CA LEU A 19 -13.60 11.88 -1.81
C LEU A 19 -13.91 10.40 -2.06
N LEU A 20 -15.07 9.93 -1.59
CA LEU A 20 -15.48 8.53 -1.72
C LEU A 20 -15.75 8.11 -3.17
N GLN A 21 -16.06 9.07 -4.04
CA GLN A 21 -16.42 8.87 -5.44
C GLN A 21 -15.32 9.34 -6.41
N ASP A 22 -14.17 9.78 -5.91
CA ASP A 22 -13.06 10.24 -6.74
C ASP A 22 -12.57 9.10 -7.66
N ARG A 23 -12.82 9.26 -8.97
CA ARG A 23 -12.50 8.26 -9.99
C ARG A 23 -11.02 8.23 -10.36
N ARG A 24 -10.22 9.20 -9.90
CA ARG A 24 -8.75 9.19 -10.04
C ARG A 24 -8.11 8.16 -9.12
N LEU A 25 -8.85 7.68 -8.12
CA LEU A 25 -8.37 6.74 -7.11
C LEU A 25 -8.98 5.34 -7.30
N SER A 26 -8.14 4.33 -7.16
CA SER A 26 -8.60 2.95 -7.00
C SER A 26 -9.45 2.80 -5.74
N TYR A 27 -10.30 1.77 -5.69
CA TYR A 27 -11.06 1.46 -4.46
C TYR A 27 -10.15 1.19 -3.26
N THR A 28 -8.98 0.58 -3.49
CA THR A 28 -7.96 0.40 -2.47
C THR A 28 -7.43 1.74 -1.94
N ALA A 29 -7.10 2.69 -2.82
CA ALA A 29 -6.65 4.01 -2.41
C ALA A 29 -7.73 4.78 -1.64
N ARG A 30 -8.99 4.68 -2.06
CA ARG A 30 -10.13 5.29 -1.34
C ARG A 30 -10.35 4.66 0.03
N GLY A 31 -10.27 3.34 0.14
CA GLY A 31 -10.35 2.64 1.43
C GLY A 31 -9.21 3.04 2.37
N LEU A 32 -7.98 3.12 1.84
CA LEU A 32 -6.82 3.58 2.59
C LEU A 32 -6.97 5.03 3.07
N LEU A 33 -7.46 5.92 2.23
CA LEU A 33 -7.72 7.31 2.61
C LEU A 33 -8.78 7.42 3.71
N ALA A 34 -9.86 6.64 3.61
CA ALA A 34 -10.89 6.59 4.65
C ALA A 34 -10.35 6.09 5.99
N ASP A 35 -9.49 5.07 5.98
CA ASP A 35 -8.80 4.57 7.19
C ASP A 35 -7.86 5.62 7.80
N LEU A 36 -7.11 6.34 6.97
CA LEU A 36 -6.22 7.40 7.46
C LEU A 36 -6.99 8.56 8.09
N LEU A 37 -8.14 8.94 7.52
CA LEU A 37 -8.98 10.03 8.01
C LEU A 37 -9.84 9.66 9.22
N SER A 38 -10.01 8.37 9.52
CA SER A 38 -10.75 7.94 10.71
C SER A 38 -9.90 7.97 11.99
N ARG A 39 -8.59 8.16 11.85
CA ARG A 39 -7.63 8.20 12.96
C ARG A 39 -7.61 9.61 13.59
N PRO A 40 -7.17 9.72 14.86
CA PRO A 40 -7.04 11.02 15.53
C PRO A 40 -6.09 11.97 14.78
N ASP A 41 -6.34 13.26 14.91
CA ASP A 41 -5.49 14.30 14.33
C ASP A 41 -4.03 14.18 14.82
N GLY A 42 -3.09 14.43 13.92
CA GLY A 42 -1.67 14.34 14.21
C GLY A 42 -1.10 12.92 14.27
N TRP A 43 -1.92 11.89 13.96
CA TRP A 43 -1.44 10.52 13.83
C TRP A 43 -0.34 10.40 12.77
N ARG A 44 0.85 9.99 13.22
CA ARG A 44 2.02 9.82 12.35
C ARG A 44 2.14 8.36 11.95
N GLU A 45 1.48 7.97 10.87
CA GLU A 45 1.63 6.63 10.31
C GLU A 45 2.87 6.54 9.41
N ASP A 46 3.70 5.53 9.63
CA ASP A 46 4.77 5.20 8.69
C ASP A 46 4.16 4.37 7.56
N GLY A 47 4.07 4.96 6.35
CA GLY A 47 3.57 4.27 5.17
C GLY A 47 4.29 2.95 4.88
N ARG A 48 5.52 2.75 5.38
CA ARG A 48 6.24 1.49 5.32
C ARG A 48 5.71 0.47 6.33
N HIS A 49 5.49 0.88 7.59
CA HIS A 49 4.93 0.00 8.61
C HIS A 49 3.52 -0.44 8.23
N MET A 50 2.68 0.51 7.78
CA MET A 50 1.34 0.23 7.28
C MET A 50 1.33 -0.72 6.08
N ALA A 51 2.31 -0.59 5.17
CA ALA A 51 2.45 -1.52 4.05
C ALA A 51 2.93 -2.91 4.49
N ASP A 52 3.78 -2.97 5.53
CA ASP A 52 4.35 -4.21 6.06
C ASP A 52 3.36 -4.99 6.92
N THR A 53 2.40 -4.33 7.59
CA THR A 53 1.35 -4.97 8.39
C THR A 53 0.03 -5.18 7.65
N SER A 54 -0.08 -4.70 6.40
CA SER A 54 -1.33 -4.79 5.64
C SER A 54 -1.60 -6.21 5.11
N PRO A 55 -2.84 -6.73 5.28
CA PRO A 55 -3.25 -8.01 4.71
C PRO A 55 -3.30 -7.99 3.16
N HIS A 56 -3.31 -6.81 2.53
CA HIS A 56 -3.32 -6.66 1.07
C HIS A 56 -1.91 -6.70 0.44
N GLY A 57 -0.87 -6.80 1.28
CA GLY A 57 0.51 -6.87 0.86
C GLY A 57 1.13 -5.50 0.56
N ARG A 58 2.45 -5.44 0.76
CA ARG A 58 3.25 -4.22 0.71
C ARG A 58 3.17 -3.46 -0.61
N LEU A 59 3.13 -4.16 -1.74
CA LEU A 59 3.07 -3.53 -3.07
C LEU A 59 1.74 -2.82 -3.32
N THR A 60 0.64 -3.40 -2.84
CA THR A 60 -0.72 -2.86 -2.99
C THR A 60 -0.85 -1.55 -2.23
N VAL A 61 -0.42 -1.52 -0.96
CA VAL A 61 -0.42 -0.29 -0.14
C VAL A 61 0.51 0.76 -0.73
N ALA A 62 1.69 0.37 -1.20
CA ALA A 62 2.62 1.28 -1.87
C ALA A 62 1.99 1.97 -3.09
N LYS A 63 1.25 1.21 -3.90
CA LYS A 63 0.56 1.73 -5.06
C LYS A 63 -0.55 2.71 -4.64
N ALA A 64 -1.36 2.33 -3.65
CA ALA A 64 -2.40 3.20 -3.10
C ALA A 64 -1.83 4.53 -2.57
N LEU A 65 -0.75 4.49 -1.80
CA LEU A 65 -0.08 5.71 -1.30
C LEU A 65 0.44 6.60 -2.44
N ARG A 66 0.93 6.02 -3.54
CA ARG A 66 1.34 6.77 -4.73
C ARG A 66 0.16 7.45 -5.42
N GLU A 67 -0.97 6.76 -5.55
CA GLU A 67 -2.21 7.35 -6.08
C GLU A 67 -2.68 8.52 -5.21
N LEU A 68 -2.68 8.35 -3.88
CA LEU A 68 -3.04 9.43 -2.95
C LEU A 68 -2.09 10.62 -3.02
N THR A 69 -0.79 10.36 -3.20
CA THR A 69 0.20 11.43 -3.40
C THR A 69 -0.04 12.20 -4.70
N ALA A 70 -0.26 11.48 -5.80
CA ALA A 70 -0.54 12.08 -7.11
C ALA A 70 -1.87 12.85 -7.13
N ALA A 71 -2.84 12.41 -6.31
CA ALA A 71 -4.12 13.08 -6.14
C ALA A 71 -4.07 14.29 -5.19
N GLY A 72 -2.99 14.44 -4.42
CA GLY A 72 -2.81 15.53 -3.45
C GLY A 72 -3.39 15.26 -2.05
N TYR A 73 -3.90 14.05 -1.80
CA TYR A 73 -4.47 13.67 -0.49
C TYR A 73 -3.41 13.21 0.52
N TYR A 74 -2.23 12.81 0.07
CA TYR A 74 -1.16 12.33 0.94
C TYR A 74 0.16 13.03 0.62
N ARG A 75 0.88 13.46 1.66
CA ARG A 75 2.24 14.02 1.53
C ARG A 75 3.17 13.26 2.45
N ALA A 76 4.10 12.51 1.87
CA ALA A 76 5.15 11.88 2.65
C ALA A 76 6.10 12.95 3.21
N PRO A 77 6.48 12.88 4.50
CA PRO A 77 7.48 13.79 5.05
C PRO A 77 8.83 13.60 4.31
N PRO A 78 9.58 14.69 4.05
CA PRO A 78 10.86 14.62 3.36
C PRO A 78 11.83 13.70 4.11
N GLY A 79 12.49 12.79 3.39
CA GLY A 79 13.44 11.81 3.95
C GLY A 79 12.92 10.37 4.07
N ARG A 80 11.60 10.13 3.94
CA ARG A 80 11.01 8.78 3.89
C ARG A 80 10.45 8.47 2.50
N HIS A 81 11.28 8.59 1.46
CA HIS A 81 10.87 8.13 0.14
C HIS A 81 10.68 6.62 0.17
N PHE A 82 9.48 6.17 -0.22
CA PHE A 82 9.17 4.77 -0.51
C PHE A 82 9.94 4.32 -1.76
N ARG A 83 11.26 4.13 -1.65
CA ARG A 83 12.02 3.37 -2.64
C ARG A 83 11.52 1.94 -2.52
N GLN A 84 10.67 1.54 -3.47
CA GLN A 84 10.56 0.14 -3.83
C GLN A 84 11.98 -0.31 -4.18
N ARG A 85 12.69 -0.91 -3.23
CA ARG A 85 13.83 -1.75 -3.56
C ARG A 85 13.23 -2.87 -4.38
N LYS A 86 13.46 -2.83 -5.70
CA LYS A 86 13.31 -3.98 -6.59
C LYS A 86 14.24 -5.03 -5.98
N SER A 87 13.69 -5.89 -5.12
CA SER A 87 14.40 -7.07 -4.65
C SER A 87 14.60 -7.90 -5.90
N ARG A 88 15.77 -7.76 -6.51
CA ARG A 88 16.30 -8.67 -7.50
C ARG A 88 16.36 -10.00 -6.75
N VAL A 89 15.33 -10.83 -6.92
CA VAL A 89 15.37 -12.23 -6.51
C VAL A 89 16.58 -12.77 -7.25
N ARG A 90 17.70 -12.89 -6.53
CA ARG A 90 18.82 -13.68 -7.01
C ARG A 90 18.25 -15.08 -7.10
N HIS A 91 18.02 -15.54 -8.33
CA HIS A 91 17.89 -16.96 -8.56
C HIS A 91 19.14 -17.61 -7.95
N PRO A 92 19.00 -18.63 -7.08
CA PRO A 92 20.15 -19.41 -6.68
C PRO A 92 20.75 -19.99 -7.96
N ALA A 93 22.03 -19.69 -8.18
CA ALA A 93 22.79 -20.23 -9.30
C ALA A 93 22.72 -21.76 -9.24
N ALA A 94 22.37 -22.39 -10.36
CA ALA A 94 22.48 -23.83 -10.51
C ALA A 94 23.95 -24.24 -10.26
N PRO A 95 24.22 -25.33 -9.52
CA PRO A 95 25.58 -25.79 -9.32
C PRO A 95 26.14 -26.28 -10.66
N SER A 96 27.12 -25.54 -11.19
CA SER A 96 27.98 -25.98 -12.27
C SER A 96 28.93 -27.05 -11.75
N GLY A 97 28.50 -28.30 -11.80
CA GLY A 97 29.36 -29.47 -11.59
C GLY A 97 29.92 -29.96 -12.92
N SER A 98 30.98 -29.32 -13.42
CA SER A 98 31.87 -29.89 -14.42
C SER A 98 33.07 -30.48 -13.70
N HIS A 99 33.23 -31.80 -13.75
CA HIS A 99 34.51 -32.49 -13.50
C HIS A 99 34.74 -33.53 -14.62
N PRO A 100 36.02 -33.82 -14.93
CA PRO A 100 36.51 -33.86 -16.29
C PRO A 100 36.62 -35.28 -16.86
N SER A 101 36.68 -35.34 -18.20
CA SER A 101 37.14 -36.50 -18.96
C SER A 101 38.55 -36.93 -18.55
N GLY A 102 38.80 -38.25 -18.49
CA GLY A 102 40.15 -38.78 -18.34
C GLY A 102 40.25 -40.30 -18.18
N ILE A 103 40.07 -41.02 -19.29
CA ILE A 103 40.91 -42.14 -19.77
C ILE A 103 41.45 -43.16 -18.72
N ARG A 104 40.90 -44.37 -18.71
CA ARG A 104 41.58 -45.63 -19.09
C ARG A 104 40.60 -46.79 -19.20
#